data_AF-A0A7K1TIQ2-F1
#
_entry.id   AF-A0A7K1TIQ2-F1
#
_cell.length_a   1.000
_cell.length_b   1.000
_cell.length_c   1.000
_cell.angle_alpha   90.00
_cell.angle_beta   90.00
_cell.angle_gamma   90.00
#
_symmetry.space_group_name_H-M   'P 1'
#
loop_
_entity.id
_entity.type
_entity.pdbx_description
1 polymer ?
#
loop_
_entity_poly.entity_id
_entity_poly.type
_entity_poly.pdbx_seq_one_letter_code
_entity_poly.pdbx_strand_id
1 'polypeptide(L)'
;MATPRLRQLRRDKTLFTLAMNAVRLHLEEEDRLAQQPHLHETPDADLLLIHQSIDQWVGLATGYIMRKFRCPAAQAMELLGELQTELKASISMAELRQVPFQQALHLPPAVSAIQQPVEN
;
A
#
# COMPACT_ATOMS: atom_id res chain seq x y z
N MET A 1 -5.73 25.16 -2.25
CA MET A 1 -5.68 24.22 -1.10
C MET A 1 -4.23 23.82 -0.89
N ALA A 2 -3.73 23.81 0.35
CA ALA A 2 -2.34 23.43 0.61
C ALA A 2 -2.19 21.91 0.44
N THR A 3 -1.28 21.48 -0.43
CA THR A 3 -0.90 20.07 -0.57
C THR A 3 -0.41 19.56 0.78
N PRO A 4 -0.93 18.44 1.29
CA PRO A 4 -0.48 17.89 2.56
C PRO A 4 1.01 17.53 2.45
N ARG A 5 1.79 17.88 3.48
CA ARG A 5 3.23 17.62 3.47
C ARG A 5 3.46 16.14 3.76
N LEU A 6 4.44 15.53 3.09
CA LEU A 6 4.81 14.13 3.27
C LEU A 6 4.98 13.70 4.75
N ARG A 7 5.57 14.56 5.59
CA ARG A 7 5.71 14.33 7.03
C ARG A 7 4.37 14.15 7.77
N GLN A 8 3.30 14.79 7.30
CA GLN A 8 1.96 14.65 7.88
C GLN A 8 1.37 13.28 7.52
N LEU A 9 1.62 12.80 6.31
CA LEU A 9 1.19 11.48 5.86
C LEU A 9 1.89 10.38 6.65
N ARG A 10 3.21 10.49 6.82
CA ARG A 10 4.01 9.52 7.58
C ARG A 10 3.57 9.36 9.04
N ARG A 11 3.10 10.43 9.68
CA ARG A 11 2.65 10.41 11.08
C ARG A 11 1.24 9.86 11.27
N ASP A 12 0.50 9.68 10.17
CA ASP A 12 -0.82 9.08 10.22
C ASP A 12 -0.68 7.56 10.36
N LYS A 13 -1.05 7.04 11.53
CA LYS A 13 -0.96 5.60 11.82
C LYS A 13 -1.75 4.75 10.82
N THR A 14 -2.93 5.21 10.40
CA THR A 14 -3.78 4.45 9.48
C THR A 14 -3.11 4.40 8.12
N LEU A 15 -2.74 5.56 7.59
CA LEU A 15 -2.09 5.64 6.28
C LEU A 15 -0.74 4.92 6.27
N PHE A 16 0.03 5.02 7.34
CA PHE A 16 1.27 4.28 7.52
C PHE A 16 1.02 2.77 7.44
N THR A 17 0.03 2.23 8.17
CA THR A 17 -0.31 0.80 8.09
C THR A 17 -0.74 0.38 6.69
N LEU A 18 -1.62 1.15 6.04
CA LEU A 18 -2.07 0.85 4.67
C LEU A 18 -0.90 0.84 3.68
N ALA A 19 -0.08 1.89 3.69
CA ALA A 19 1.08 2.02 2.81
C ALA A 19 2.15 0.95 3.09
N MET A 20 2.38 0.61 4.36
CA MET A 20 3.35 -0.42 4.74
C MET A 20 2.94 -1.81 4.27
N ASN A 21 1.64 -2.15 4.28
CA ASN A 21 1.17 -3.41 3.74
C ASN A 21 1.36 -3.50 2.23
N ALA A 22 1.08 -2.42 1.50
CA ALA A 22 1.38 -2.34 0.06
C ALA A 22 2.89 -2.48 -0.21
N VAL A 23 3.74 -1.78 0.55
CA VAL A 23 5.21 -1.88 0.41
C VAL A 23 5.71 -3.30 0.63
N ARG A 24 5.21 -4.02 1.64
CA ARG A 24 5.61 -5.41 1.90
C ARG A 24 5.26 -6.33 0.73
N LEU A 25 4.08 -6.16 0.16
CA LEU A 25 3.64 -6.96 -0.99
C LEU A 25 4.43 -6.63 -2.25
N HIS A 26 4.76 -5.36 -2.51
CA HIS A 26 5.65 -4.99 -3.61
C HIS A 26 7.05 -5.57 -3.44
N LEU A 27 7.58 -5.65 -2.22
CA LEU A 27 8.87 -6.30 -1.99
C LEU A 27 8.83 -7.80 -2.25
N GLU A 28 7.72 -8.46 -1.91
CA GLU A 28 7.51 -9.87 -2.22
C GLU A 28 7.37 -10.08 -3.75
N GLU A 29 6.58 -9.24 -4.42
CA GLU A 29 6.45 -9.21 -5.89
C GLU A 29 7.82 -9.04 -6.57
N GLU A 30 8.61 -8.04 -6.17
CA GLU A 30 9.94 -7.78 -6.69
C GLU A 30 10.89 -8.98 -6.48
N ASP A 31 10.91 -9.57 -5.29
CA ASP A 31 11.76 -10.73 -4.96
C ASP A 31 11.36 -11.96 -5.78
N ARG A 32 10.05 -12.19 -5.95
CA ARG A 32 9.53 -13.33 -6.68
C ARG A 32 9.79 -13.22 -8.18
N LEU A 33 9.62 -12.03 -8.76
CA LEU A 33 9.95 -11.75 -10.15
C LEU A 33 11.46 -11.85 -10.42
N ALA A 34 12.30 -11.46 -9.45
CA ALA A 34 13.75 -11.64 -9.56
C ALA A 34 14.16 -13.13 -9.55
N GLN A 35 13.51 -13.95 -8.71
CA GLN A 35 13.76 -15.40 -8.65
C GLN A 35 13.18 -16.15 -9.84
N GLN A 36 12.04 -15.70 -10.35
CA GLN A 36 11.29 -16.36 -11.43
C GLN A 36 10.87 -15.34 -12.51
N PRO A 37 11.80 -14.88 -13.36
CA PRO A 37 11.52 -13.82 -14.34
C PRO A 37 10.43 -14.17 -15.35
N HIS A 38 10.21 -15.46 -15.63
CA HIS A 38 9.15 -15.92 -16.54
C HIS A 38 7.72 -15.59 -16.04
N LEU A 39 7.58 -15.30 -14.74
CA LEU A 39 6.30 -14.87 -14.16
C LEU A 39 5.87 -13.47 -14.64
N HIS A 40 6.77 -12.66 -15.22
CA HIS A 40 6.41 -11.40 -15.85
C HIS A 40 5.42 -11.58 -17.01
N GLU A 41 5.58 -12.64 -17.80
CA GLU A 41 4.75 -12.92 -18.97
C GLU A 41 3.58 -13.84 -18.64
N THR A 42 3.81 -14.77 -17.71
CA THR A 42 2.82 -15.75 -17.26
C THR A 42 2.74 -15.76 -15.74
N PRO A 43 1.99 -14.83 -15.15
CA PRO A 43 1.76 -14.80 -13.71
C PRO A 43 1.02 -16.05 -13.25
N ASP A 44 1.49 -16.66 -12.18
CA ASP A 44 0.77 -17.74 -11.52
C ASP A 44 -0.29 -17.20 -10.54
N ALA A 45 -1.08 -18.10 -9.95
CA ALA A 45 -2.17 -17.74 -9.05
C ALA A 45 -1.70 -16.93 -7.83
N ASP A 46 -0.52 -17.24 -7.29
CA ASP A 46 0.04 -16.57 -6.12
C ASP A 46 0.49 -15.15 -6.47
N LEU A 47 1.11 -14.93 -7.63
CA LEU A 47 1.53 -13.61 -8.08
C LEU A 47 0.31 -12.74 -8.40
N LEU A 48 -0.71 -13.33 -9.02
CA LEU A 48 -1.99 -12.66 -9.23
C LEU A 48 -2.66 -12.24 -7.91
N LEU A 49 -2.60 -13.09 -6.88
CA LEU A 49 -3.10 -12.76 -5.55
C LEU A 49 -2.32 -11.59 -4.92
N ILE A 50 -1.00 -11.57 -5.08
CA ILE A 50 -0.14 -10.47 -4.62
C ILE A 50 -0.53 -9.17 -5.32
N HIS A 51 -0.64 -9.17 -6.66
CA HIS A 51 -1.07 -7.99 -7.44
C HIS A 51 -2.45 -7.47 -6.98
N GLN A 52 -3.42 -8.37 -6.84
CA GLN A 52 -4.76 -8.01 -6.38
C GLN A 52 -4.73 -7.39 -4.97
N SER A 53 -3.90 -7.95 -4.08
CA SER A 53 -3.76 -7.45 -2.71
C SER A 53 -3.09 -6.07 -2.69
N ILE A 54 -2.08 -5.84 -3.53
CA ILE A 54 -1.46 -4.53 -3.73
C ILE A 54 -2.53 -3.51 -4.14
N ASP A 55 -3.29 -3.81 -5.19
CA ASP A 55 -4.35 -2.93 -5.70
C ASP A 55 -5.37 -2.56 -4.61
N GLN A 56 -5.73 -3.52 -3.75
CA GLN A 56 -6.63 -3.29 -2.63
C GLN A 56 -6.04 -2.30 -1.61
N TRP A 57 -4.80 -2.52 -1.15
CA TRP A 57 -4.16 -1.63 -0.17
C TRP A 57 -3.90 -0.24 -0.74
N VAL A 58 -3.48 -0.15 -2.01
CA VAL A 58 -3.27 1.11 -2.72
C VAL A 58 -4.60 1.85 -2.89
N GLY A 59 -5.67 1.16 -3.28
CA GLY A 59 -7.01 1.73 -3.40
C GLY A 59 -7.52 2.29 -2.07
N LEU A 60 -7.33 1.55 -0.97
CA LEU A 60 -7.69 1.99 0.38
C LEU A 60 -6.90 3.20 0.85
N ALA A 61 -5.58 3.18 0.66
CA ALA A 61 -4.70 4.29 1.05
C ALA A 61 -5.01 5.55 0.24
N THR A 62 -5.18 5.41 -1.08
CA THR A 62 -5.59 6.50 -1.98
C THR A 62 -6.93 7.08 -1.53
N GLY A 63 -7.94 6.23 -1.31
CA GLY A 63 -9.26 6.66 -0.85
C GLY A 63 -9.22 7.35 0.52
N TYR A 64 -8.38 6.86 1.44
CA TYR A 64 -8.17 7.49 2.74
C TYR A 64 -7.56 8.89 2.60
N ILE A 65 -6.52 9.04 1.77
CA ILE A 65 -5.89 10.34 1.49
C ILE A 65 -6.91 11.31 0.88
N MET A 66 -7.65 10.88 -0.14
CA MET A 66 -8.68 11.69 -0.79
C MET A 66 -9.71 12.22 0.23
N ARG A 67 -10.25 11.36 1.09
CA ARG A 67 -11.24 11.75 2.10
C ARG A 67 -10.65 12.67 3.16
N LYS A 68 -9.46 12.36 3.67
CA LYS A 68 -8.83 13.09 4.77
C LYS A 68 -8.32 14.48 4.34
N PHE A 69 -7.67 14.55 3.18
CA PHE A 69 -7.02 15.76 2.70
C PHE A 69 -7.81 16.51 1.63
N ARG A 70 -8.98 15.98 1.24
CA ARG A 70 -9.90 16.58 0.25
C ARG A 70 -9.18 16.90 -1.07
N CYS A 71 -8.43 15.93 -1.58
CA CYS A 71 -7.69 16.06 -2.83
C CYS A 71 -8.20 15.09 -3.92
N PRO A 72 -7.95 15.40 -5.21
CA PRO A 72 -8.26 14.50 -6.32
C PRO A 72 -7.44 13.20 -6.27
N ALA A 73 -7.95 12.15 -6.92
CA ALA A 73 -7.31 10.83 -6.96
C ALA A 73 -5.86 10.88 -7.47
N ALA A 74 -5.59 11.62 -8.54
CA ALA A 74 -4.23 11.75 -9.09
C ALA A 74 -3.23 12.29 -8.05
N GLN A 75 -3.62 13.34 -7.31
CA GLN A 75 -2.79 13.91 -6.26
C GLN A 75 -2.66 12.95 -5.07
N ALA A 76 -3.72 12.22 -4.72
CA ALA A 76 -3.66 11.22 -3.65
C ALA A 76 -2.71 10.06 -3.99
N MET A 77 -2.70 9.61 -5.24
CA MET A 77 -1.78 8.58 -5.74
C MET A 77 -0.34 9.07 -5.74
N GLU A 78 -0.08 10.31 -6.17
CA GLU A 78 1.25 10.92 -6.12
C GLU A 78 1.79 10.96 -4.69
N LEU A 79 1.00 11.48 -3.74
CA LEU A 79 1.33 11.52 -2.33
C LEU A 79 1.57 10.13 -1.72
N LEU A 80 0.78 9.14 -2.14
CA LEU A 80 0.97 7.76 -1.70
C LEU A 80 2.28 7.18 -2.25
N GLY A 81 2.61 7.43 -3.52
CA GLY A 81 3.86 6.98 -4.13
C GLY A 81 5.09 7.60 -3.46
N GLU A 82 5.04 8.90 -3.14
CA GLU A 82 6.08 9.58 -2.34
C GLU A 82 6.24 8.92 -0.97
N LEU A 83 5.13 8.64 -0.28
CA LEU A 83 5.15 7.99 1.03
C LEU A 83 5.76 6.59 0.94
N GLN A 84 5.34 5.76 -0.02
CA GLN A 84 5.88 4.42 -0.20
C GLN A 84 7.38 4.45 -0.49
N THR A 85 7.85 5.41 -1.31
CA THR A 85 9.27 5.62 -1.60
C THR A 85 10.05 5.99 -0.33
N GLU A 86 9.52 6.92 0.48
CA GLU A 86 10.14 7.29 1.76
C GLU A 86 10.19 6.11 2.73
N LEU A 87 9.13 5.30 2.79
CA LEU A 87 9.07 4.13 3.66
C LEU A 87 10.10 3.06 3.24
N LYS A 88 10.20 2.76 1.94
CA LYS A 88 11.23 1.85 1.39
C LYS A 88 12.66 2.35 1.68
N ALA A 89 12.87 3.67 1.65
CA ALA A 89 14.19 4.27 1.90
C ALA A 89 14.55 4.37 3.40
N SER A 90 13.55 4.48 4.29
CA SER A 90 13.78 4.77 5.71
C SER A 90 13.71 3.56 6.64
N ILE A 91 13.20 2.42 6.16
CA ILE A 91 13.10 1.17 6.92
C ILE A 91 14.02 0.15 6.24
N SER A 92 14.84 -0.55 7.04
CA SER A 92 15.72 -1.57 6.46
C SER A 92 14.91 -2.74 5.91
N MET A 93 15.40 -3.36 4.83
CA MET A 93 14.76 -4.55 4.26
C MET A 93 14.61 -5.69 5.29
N ALA A 94 15.58 -5.81 6.21
CA ALA A 94 15.52 -6.80 7.29
C ALA A 94 14.32 -6.55 8.24
N GLU A 95 14.06 -5.30 8.62
CA GLU A 95 12.90 -4.94 9.44
C GLU A 95 11.58 -5.15 8.71
N LEU A 96 11.54 -4.85 7.41
CA LEU A 96 10.34 -5.06 6.59
C LEU A 96 9.93 -6.54 6.53
N ARG A 97 10.92 -7.44 6.45
CA ARG A 97 10.73 -8.89 6.39
C ARG A 97 10.41 -9.55 7.74
N GLN A 98 10.54 -8.85 8.86
CA GLN A 98 10.14 -9.40 10.17
C GLN A 98 8.63 -9.63 10.28
N VAL A 99 7.84 -8.89 9.50
CA VAL A 99 6.39 -9.09 9.42
C VAL A 99 6.07 -9.90 8.17
N PRO A 100 5.49 -11.11 8.30
CA PRO A 100 5.18 -11.96 7.16
C PRO A 100 4.22 -11.28 6.19
N PHE A 101 4.54 -11.30 4.89
CA PHE A 101 3.69 -10.69 3.85
C PHE A 101 2.30 -11.33 3.78
N GLN A 102 2.15 -12.58 4.24
CA GLN A 102 0.88 -13.29 4.30
C GLN A 102 -0.19 -12.54 5.12
N GLN A 103 0.22 -11.74 6.10
CA GLN A 103 -0.70 -10.88 6.86
C GLN A 103 -1.27 -9.74 6.01
N ALA A 104 -0.58 -9.36 4.94
CA ALA A 104 -1.02 -8.36 3.98
C ALA A 104 -1.79 -8.96 2.79
N LEU A 105 -1.78 -10.28 2.58
CA LEU A 105 -2.59 -10.93 1.53
C LEU A 105 -4.10 -10.85 1.79
N HIS A 106 -4.50 -10.63 3.04
CA HIS A 106 -5.90 -10.53 3.41
C HIS A 106 -6.18 -9.20 4.07
N LEU A 107 -7.27 -8.56 3.65
CA LEU A 107 -7.81 -7.39 4.33
C LEU A 107 -8.41 -7.81 5.67
N PRO A 108 -7.92 -7.28 6.80
CA PRO A 108 -8.61 -7.47 8.07
C PRO A 108 -10.00 -6.83 8.00
N PRO A 109 -11.04 -7.43 8.61
CA PRO A 109 -12.40 -6.89 8.59
C PRO A 109 -12.49 -5.43 9.10
N ALA A 110 -11.63 -5.07 10.05
CA ALA A 110 -11.55 -3.72 10.59
C ALA A 110 -11.09 -2.66 9.56
N VAL A 111 -10.36 -3.06 8.52
CA VAL A 111 -9.90 -2.17 7.45
C VAL A 111 -11.00 -2.01 6.40
N SER A 112 -11.81 -3.04 6.16
CA SER A 112 -13.00 -2.94 5.30
C SER A 112 -14.00 -1.90 5.82
N ALA A 113 -14.08 -1.68 7.14
CA ALA A 113 -14.92 -0.63 7.72
C ALA A 113 -14.48 0.80 7.32
N ILE A 114 -13.22 1.00 6.92
CA ILE A 114 -12.72 2.29 6.40
C ILE A 114 -13.37 2.63 5.04
N GLN A 115 -13.95 1.64 4.35
CA GLN A 115 -14.66 1.80 3.08
C GLN A 115 -16.13 2.22 3.24
N GLN A 116 -16.70 2.18 4.44
CA GLN A 116 -18.10 2.52 4.59
C GLN A 116 -18.32 4.02 4.28
N PRO A 117 -19.23 4.37 3.36
CA PRO A 117 -19.74 5.71 3.29
C PRO A 117 -20.37 6.02 4.65
N VAL A 118 -20.08 7.19 5.21
CA VAL A 118 -20.96 7.72 6.26
C VAL A 118 -22.25 8.07 5.55
N GLU A 119 -23.21 7.13 5.54
CA GLU A 119 -24.60 7.44 5.19
C GLU A 119 -25.08 8.52 6.17
N ASN A 120 -25.38 9.70 5.63
CA ASN A 120 -26.16 10.72 6.34
C ASN A 120 -27.63 10.31 6.35
#